data_AF-A0A536VS81-F1
#
_entry.id   AF-A0A536VS81-F1
#
_cell.length_a   1.000
_cell.length_b   1.000
_cell.length_c   1.000
_cell.angle_alpha   90.00
_cell.angle_beta   90.00
_cell.angle_gamma   90.00
#
_symmetry.space_group_name_H-M   'P 1'
#
loop_
_entity.id
_entity.type
_entity.pdbx_description
1 polymer ?
#
loop_
_entity_poly.entity_id
_entity_poly.type
_entity_poly.pdbx_seq_one_letter_code
_entity_poly.pdbx_strand_id
1 'polypeptide(L)'
;MDETAVEQLGAKPLQPYVARIDAMKSKGDIPQVLAHLHLATGDAGLFFGFGSNQDFADSSSVIAFASGGGLGLPDRDYYTKEDDKSKDIRAKYAAHVTKTFELLGDAPEVARSKAAKVMDIETALAKASLTRVDKRDPYKLFHKVDLKGLRATAPEFDWDSYLKIAGL
;
A
#
# COMPACT_ATOMS: atom_id res chain seq x y z
N MET A 1 27.39 -11.39 4.67
CA MET A 1 26.21 -10.85 5.36
C MET A 1 26.70 -10.31 6.70
N ASP A 2 26.40 -9.06 7.04
CA ASP A 2 26.88 -8.42 8.28
C ASP A 2 25.72 -8.22 9.26
N GLU A 3 25.41 -9.27 10.03
CA GLU A 3 24.32 -9.26 11.00
C GLU A 3 24.61 -8.32 12.17
N THR A 4 25.88 -8.18 12.58
CA THR A 4 26.25 -7.35 13.73
C THR A 4 25.94 -5.87 13.46
N ALA A 5 26.25 -5.39 12.25
CA ALA A 5 25.89 -4.04 11.85
C ALA A 5 24.37 -3.82 11.81
N VAL A 6 23.59 -4.80 11.34
CA VAL A 6 22.12 -4.73 11.30
C VAL A 6 21.53 -4.62 12.70
N GLU A 7 21.96 -5.47 13.63
CA GLU A 7 21.47 -5.45 15.02
C GLU A 7 21.84 -4.15 15.74
N GLN A 8 23.03 -3.58 15.48
CA GLN A 8 23.43 -2.28 16.05
C GLN A 8 22.61 -1.10 15.51
N LEU A 9 22.22 -1.16 14.24
CA LEU A 9 21.41 -0.12 13.60
C LEU A 9 19.93 -0.21 14.00
N GLY A 10 19.41 -1.42 14.19
CA GLY A 10 18.00 -1.65 14.48
C GLY A 10 17.08 -0.94 13.47
N ALA A 11 16.05 -0.27 13.97
CA ALA A 11 15.09 0.46 13.11
C ALA A 11 15.57 1.85 12.64
N LYS A 12 16.77 2.31 13.03
CA LYS A 12 17.26 3.67 12.67
C LYS A 12 17.22 3.97 11.16
N PRO A 13 17.56 3.03 10.25
CA PRO A 13 17.49 3.29 8.81
C PRO A 13 16.09 3.59 8.28
N LEU A 14 15.03 3.24 9.03
CA LEU A 14 13.64 3.51 8.63
C LEU A 14 13.17 4.92 9.01
N GLN A 15 13.89 5.60 9.91
CA GLN A 15 13.50 6.91 10.46
C GLN A 15 13.20 7.98 9.40
N PRO A 16 13.95 8.12 8.29
CA PRO A 16 13.62 9.12 7.26
C PRO A 16 12.24 8.91 6.62
N TYR A 17 11.80 7.65 6.48
CA TYR A 17 10.49 7.31 5.92
C TYR A 17 9.37 7.58 6.92
N VAL A 18 9.57 7.16 8.18
CA VAL A 18 8.61 7.39 9.26
C VAL A 18 8.44 8.88 9.53
N ALA A 19 9.53 9.65 9.59
CA ALA A 19 9.49 11.09 9.80
C ALA A 19 8.70 11.83 8.71
N ARG A 20 8.74 11.34 7.47
CA ARG A 20 7.93 11.90 6.37
C ARG A 20 6.43 11.64 6.58
N ILE A 21 6.08 10.47 7.09
CA ILE A 21 4.69 10.12 7.44
C ILE A 21 4.23 10.98 8.63
N ASP A 22 5.04 11.10 9.67
CA ASP A 22 4.74 11.89 10.87
C ASP A 22 4.61 13.39 10.60
N ALA A 23 5.26 13.89 9.55
CA ALA A 23 5.16 15.29 9.13
C ALA A 23 3.85 15.64 8.42
N MET A 24 3.01 14.66 8.06
CA MET A 24 1.71 14.92 7.44
C MET A 24 0.79 15.68 8.40
N LYS A 25 0.14 16.72 7.89
CA LYS A 25 -0.80 17.56 8.66
C LYS A 25 -2.24 17.30 8.28
N SER A 26 -2.47 16.70 7.12
CA SER A 26 -3.80 16.46 6.57
C SER A 26 -3.81 15.27 5.61
N LYS A 27 -5.02 14.83 5.24
CA LYS A 27 -5.19 13.83 4.18
C LYS A 27 -4.69 14.30 2.82
N GLY A 28 -4.63 15.61 2.58
CA GLY A 28 -4.12 16.20 1.35
C GLY A 28 -2.61 15.96 1.14
N ASP A 29 -1.88 15.61 2.20
CA ASP A 29 -0.44 15.33 2.11
C ASP A 29 -0.16 13.88 1.64
N ILE A 30 -1.16 13.00 1.69
CA ILE A 30 -1.02 11.57 1.36
C ILE A 30 -0.45 11.35 -0.05
N PRO A 31 -0.93 12.01 -1.13
CA PRO A 31 -0.41 11.75 -2.48
C PRO A 31 1.09 12.04 -2.60
N GLN A 32 1.57 13.13 -1.97
CA GLN A 32 2.98 13.50 -2.02
C GLN A 32 3.85 12.53 -1.22
N VAL A 33 3.43 12.20 0.00
CA VAL A 33 4.14 11.22 0.83
C VAL A 33 4.19 9.86 0.15
N LEU A 34 3.06 9.42 -0.42
CA LEU A 34 2.97 8.14 -1.09
C LEU A 34 3.88 8.07 -2.32
N ALA A 35 3.93 9.12 -3.15
CA ALA A 35 4.84 9.18 -4.30
C ALA A 35 6.30 9.03 -3.89
N HIS A 36 6.72 9.72 -2.81
CA HIS A 36 8.07 9.59 -2.29
C HIS A 36 8.38 8.19 -1.75
N LEU A 37 7.42 7.56 -1.07
CA LEU A 37 7.60 6.22 -0.55
C LEU A 37 7.69 5.19 -1.68
N HIS A 38 6.79 5.25 -2.68
CA HIS A 38 6.85 4.37 -3.85
C HIS A 38 8.21 4.46 -4.56
N LEU A 39 8.75 5.66 -4.75
CA LEU A 39 10.07 5.84 -5.36
C LEU A 39 11.21 5.28 -4.49
N ALA A 40 11.13 5.46 -3.18
CA ALA A 40 12.22 5.07 -2.29
C ALA A 40 12.27 3.57 -2.00
N THR A 41 11.11 2.91 -1.93
CA THR A 41 11.02 1.48 -1.60
C THR A 41 10.91 0.60 -2.83
N GLY A 42 10.46 1.14 -3.98
CA GLY A 42 10.04 0.35 -5.12
C GLY A 42 8.83 -0.54 -4.81
N ASP A 43 8.14 -0.30 -3.69
CA ASP A 43 7.07 -1.15 -3.19
C ASP A 43 5.74 -0.74 -3.81
N ALA A 44 5.17 -1.65 -4.59
CA ALA A 44 3.83 -1.53 -5.16
C ALA A 44 2.71 -1.86 -4.15
N GLY A 45 3.05 -2.10 -2.88
CA GLY A 45 2.16 -2.50 -1.81
C GLY A 45 1.60 -1.36 -0.96
N LEU A 46 2.11 -0.13 -1.06
CA LEU A 46 1.61 0.99 -0.25
C LEU A 46 0.33 1.57 -0.89
N PHE A 47 -0.84 1.21 -0.38
CA PHE A 47 -2.17 1.53 -0.93
C PHE A 47 -2.46 0.99 -2.35
N PHE A 48 -1.62 1.28 -3.33
CA PHE A 48 -1.75 0.83 -4.72
C PHE A 48 -0.37 0.74 -5.38
N GLY A 49 -0.24 -0.13 -6.37
CA GLY A 49 0.96 -0.21 -7.17
C GLY A 49 0.95 0.86 -8.26
N PHE A 50 2.09 1.48 -8.51
CA PHE A 50 2.24 2.41 -9.63
C PHE A 50 3.62 2.26 -10.24
N GLY A 51 3.67 1.99 -11.54
CA GLY A 51 4.94 1.82 -12.25
C GLY A 51 4.74 1.75 -13.75
N SER A 52 5.83 1.49 -14.47
CA SER A 52 5.79 1.28 -15.92
C SER A 52 5.40 -0.15 -16.26
N ASN A 53 4.50 -0.34 -17.23
CA ASN A 53 4.18 -1.64 -17.79
C ASN A 53 3.98 -1.53 -19.31
N GLN A 54 4.10 -2.65 -20.02
CA GLN A 54 3.74 -2.71 -21.43
C GLN A 54 2.24 -2.42 -21.60
N ASP A 55 1.88 -1.62 -22.60
CA ASP A 55 0.49 -1.42 -22.98
C ASP A 55 -0.11 -2.73 -23.53
N PHE A 56 -1.21 -3.20 -22.93
CA PHE A 56 -1.85 -4.44 -23.34
C PHE A 56 -2.55 -4.32 -24.72
N ALA A 57 -2.83 -3.10 -25.17
CA ALA A 57 -3.35 -2.83 -26.50
C ALA A 57 -2.25 -2.57 -27.55
N ASP A 58 -1.03 -2.24 -27.12
CA ASP A 58 0.11 -1.96 -28.01
C ASP A 58 1.43 -2.41 -27.36
N SER A 59 1.88 -3.61 -27.73
CA SER A 59 3.11 -4.19 -27.17
C SER A 59 4.39 -3.48 -27.61
N SER A 60 4.32 -2.41 -28.40
CA SER A 60 5.47 -1.55 -28.72
C SER A 60 5.61 -0.34 -27.78
N SER A 61 4.61 -0.08 -26.93
CA SER A 61 4.57 1.09 -26.04
C SER A 61 4.56 0.71 -24.55
N VAL A 62 5.32 1.47 -23.75
CA VAL A 62 5.31 1.38 -22.27
C VAL A 62 4.48 2.54 -21.71
N ILE A 63 3.56 2.24 -20.81
CA ILE A 63 2.68 3.22 -20.18
C ILE A 63 2.82 3.17 -18.65
N ALA A 64 2.40 4.25 -17.99
CA ALA A 64 2.16 4.22 -16.55
C ALA A 64 0.97 3.30 -16.24
N PHE A 65 1.12 2.47 -15.21
CA PHE A 65 0.18 1.43 -14.84
C PHE A 65 -0.08 1.50 -13.34
N ALA A 66 -1.33 1.78 -12.96
CA ALA A 66 -1.80 1.69 -11.59
C ALA A 66 -2.45 0.33 -11.36
N SER A 67 -2.11 -0.33 -10.25
CA SER A 67 -2.65 -1.65 -9.88
C SER A 67 -3.15 -1.65 -8.43
N GLY A 68 -4.10 -2.53 -8.13
CA GLY A 68 -4.58 -2.69 -6.76
C GLY A 68 -3.47 -3.21 -5.84
N GLY A 69 -3.33 -2.59 -4.65
CA GLY A 69 -2.34 -2.93 -3.64
C GLY A 69 -2.90 -2.69 -2.23
N GLY A 70 -2.01 -2.44 -1.26
CA GLY A 70 -2.42 -2.00 0.07
C GLY A 70 -2.89 -3.10 1.03
N LEU A 71 -2.65 -4.37 0.73
CA LEU A 71 -2.97 -5.50 1.62
C LEU A 71 -1.68 -6.16 2.12
N GLY A 72 -1.53 -6.30 3.44
CA GLY A 72 -0.43 -7.06 4.03
C GLY A 72 -0.61 -8.58 4.00
N LEU A 73 -1.85 -9.08 3.89
CA LEU A 73 -2.13 -10.49 3.67
C LEU A 73 -2.23 -10.83 2.17
N PRO A 74 -1.95 -12.08 1.76
CA PRO A 74 -1.76 -12.43 0.35
C PRO A 74 -2.99 -12.25 -0.56
N ASP A 75 -4.19 -12.14 0.00
CA ASP A 75 -5.43 -12.04 -0.77
C ASP A 75 -6.55 -11.35 0.02
N ARG A 76 -7.49 -10.72 -0.68
CA ARG A 76 -8.66 -10.09 -0.07
C ARG A 76 -9.50 -11.04 0.76
N ASP A 77 -9.55 -12.32 0.39
CA ASP A 77 -10.41 -13.31 1.04
C ASP A 77 -10.00 -13.55 2.49
N TYR A 78 -8.73 -13.33 2.85
CA TYR A 78 -8.29 -13.40 4.25
C TYR A 78 -8.94 -12.33 5.12
N TYR A 79 -9.36 -11.20 4.53
CA TYR A 79 -10.06 -10.13 5.24
C TYR A 79 -11.58 -10.32 5.23
N THR A 80 -12.14 -10.91 4.17
CA THR A 80 -13.60 -10.96 3.98
C THR A 80 -14.26 -12.27 4.39
N LYS A 81 -13.53 -13.37 4.51
CA LYS A 81 -14.11 -14.65 4.92
C LYS A 81 -14.28 -14.73 6.44
N GLU A 82 -15.38 -15.33 6.86
CA GLU A 82 -15.78 -15.47 8.26
C GLU A 82 -15.54 -16.86 8.85
N ASP A 83 -14.84 -17.74 8.11
CA ASP A 83 -14.41 -19.04 8.63
C ASP A 83 -13.34 -18.89 9.72
N ASP A 84 -13.26 -19.89 10.60
CA ASP A 84 -12.38 -19.85 11.78
C ASP A 84 -10.90 -19.71 11.41
N LYS A 85 -10.48 -20.30 10.28
CA LYS A 85 -9.09 -20.19 9.81
C LYS A 85 -8.77 -18.75 9.38
N SER A 86 -9.67 -18.10 8.64
CA SER A 86 -9.51 -16.70 8.24
C SER A 86 -9.48 -15.76 9.44
N LYS A 87 -10.34 -16.00 10.45
CA LYS A 87 -10.35 -15.25 11.71
C LYS A 87 -9.05 -15.42 12.51
N ASP A 88 -8.56 -16.65 12.65
CA ASP A 88 -7.28 -16.95 13.32
C ASP A 88 -6.10 -16.26 12.63
N ILE A 89 -6.06 -16.28 11.29
CA ILE A 89 -5.02 -15.59 10.51
C ILE A 89 -5.07 -14.08 10.73
N ARG A 90 -6.26 -13.46 10.69
CA ARG A 90 -6.40 -12.02 10.98
C ARG A 90 -5.94 -11.67 12.39
N ALA A 91 -6.24 -12.52 13.38
CA ALA A 91 -5.79 -12.30 14.76
C ALA A 91 -4.25 -12.35 14.87
N LYS A 92 -3.62 -13.34 14.24
CA LYS A 92 -2.15 -13.47 14.20
C LYS A 92 -1.48 -12.31 13.46
N TYR A 93 -2.09 -11.87 12.35
CA TYR A 93 -1.60 -10.73 11.59
C TYR A 93 -1.71 -9.43 12.39
N ALA A 94 -2.84 -9.17 13.06
CA ALA A 94 -2.99 -8.01 13.94
C ALA A 94 -1.97 -8.02 15.10
N ALA A 95 -1.68 -9.19 15.68
CA ALA A 95 -0.64 -9.35 16.70
C ALA A 95 0.77 -9.06 16.14
N HIS A 96 1.07 -9.53 14.92
CA HIS A 96 2.31 -9.23 14.24
C HIS A 96 2.47 -7.72 13.99
N VAL A 97 1.46 -7.05 13.43
CA VAL A 97 1.47 -5.59 13.20
C VAL A 97 1.64 -4.82 14.52
N THR A 98 0.97 -5.25 15.59
CA THR A 98 1.15 -4.67 16.93
C THR A 98 2.61 -4.78 17.37
N LYS A 99 3.23 -5.97 17.23
CA LYS A 99 4.63 -6.18 17.59
C LYS A 99 5.57 -5.30 16.77
N THR A 100 5.29 -5.10 15.48
CA THR A 100 6.08 -4.20 14.63
C THR A 100 6.03 -2.76 15.14
N PHE A 101 4.86 -2.24 15.54
CA PHE A 101 4.77 -0.90 16.15
C PHE A 101 5.52 -0.80 17.48
N GLU A 102 5.46 -1.83 18.33
CA GLU A 102 6.26 -1.88 19.57
C GLU A 102 7.77 -1.85 19.29
N LEU A 103 8.24 -2.58 18.27
CA LEU A 103 9.64 -2.58 17.85
C LEU A 103 10.08 -1.21 17.29
N LEU A 104 9.14 -0.42 16.77
CA LEU A 104 9.36 0.96 16.35
C LEU A 104 9.29 1.96 17.53
N GLY A 105 8.96 1.50 18.74
CA GLY A 105 9.00 2.29 19.97
C GLY A 105 7.64 2.71 20.52
N ASP A 106 6.52 2.29 19.92
CA ASP A 106 5.20 2.59 20.47
C ASP A 106 4.95 1.82 21.78
N ALA A 107 4.26 2.46 22.72
CA ALA A 107 3.74 1.78 23.90
C ALA A 107 2.71 0.70 23.50
N PRO A 108 2.60 -0.44 24.23
CA PRO A 108 1.76 -1.57 23.83
C PRO A 108 0.30 -1.20 23.49
N GLU A 109 -0.31 -0.30 24.25
CA GLU A 109 -1.69 0.14 24.01
C GLU A 109 -1.84 1.00 22.74
N VAL A 110 -0.85 1.86 22.47
CA VAL A 110 -0.79 2.67 21.25
C VAL A 110 -0.56 1.78 20.04
N ALA A 111 0.39 0.84 20.14
CA ALA A 111 0.68 -0.15 19.09
C ALA A 111 -0.57 -0.97 18.74
N ARG A 112 -1.32 -1.44 19.74
CA ARG A 112 -2.56 -2.19 19.52
C ARG A 112 -3.64 -1.35 18.84
N SER A 113 -3.78 -0.09 19.23
CA SER A 113 -4.73 0.85 18.60
C SER A 113 -4.37 1.11 17.13
N LYS A 114 -3.08 1.35 16.82
CA LYS A 114 -2.60 1.52 15.45
C LYS A 114 -2.80 0.26 14.62
N ALA A 115 -2.49 -0.92 15.16
CA ALA A 115 -2.71 -2.19 14.48
C ALA A 115 -4.20 -2.43 14.15
N ALA A 116 -5.11 -2.08 15.06
CA ALA A 116 -6.55 -2.12 14.76
C ALA A 116 -6.94 -1.19 13.60
N LYS A 117 -6.35 0.01 13.52
CA LYS A 117 -6.56 0.92 12.38
C LYS A 117 -5.99 0.41 11.07
N VAL A 118 -4.83 -0.25 11.10
CA VAL A 118 -4.30 -0.95 9.92
C VAL A 118 -5.31 -2.00 9.45
N MET A 119 -5.81 -2.84 10.36
CA MET A 119 -6.83 -3.85 10.01
C MET A 119 -8.11 -3.24 9.43
N ASP A 120 -8.59 -2.12 9.97
CA ASP A 120 -9.77 -1.41 9.45
C ASP A 120 -9.54 -0.95 7.99
N ILE A 121 -8.40 -0.32 7.73
CA ILE A 121 -8.03 0.22 6.41
C ILE A 121 -7.85 -0.93 5.41
N GLU A 122 -7.05 -1.93 5.74
CA GLU A 122 -6.80 -3.07 4.84
C GLU A 122 -8.07 -3.87 4.56
N THR A 123 -8.96 -4.01 5.55
CA THR A 123 -10.26 -4.67 5.33
C THR A 123 -11.15 -3.88 4.38
N ALA A 124 -11.14 -2.54 4.45
CA ALA A 124 -11.85 -1.69 3.51
C ALA A 124 -11.28 -1.83 2.09
N LEU A 125 -9.94 -1.82 1.95
CA LEU A 125 -9.26 -2.04 0.67
C LEU A 125 -9.53 -3.42 0.10
N ALA A 126 -9.54 -4.46 0.94
CA ALA A 126 -9.85 -5.83 0.53
C ALA A 126 -11.28 -5.96 -0.01
N LYS A 127 -12.26 -5.29 0.62
CA LYS A 127 -13.64 -5.25 0.14
C LYS A 127 -13.75 -4.59 -1.24
N ALA A 128 -12.98 -3.53 -1.49
CA ALA A 128 -12.92 -2.86 -2.79
C ALA A 128 -12.06 -3.58 -3.84
N SER A 129 -11.24 -4.55 -3.44
CA SER A 129 -10.36 -5.29 -4.34
C SER A 129 -11.11 -6.31 -5.18
N LEU A 130 -10.65 -6.51 -6.43
CA LEU A 130 -11.13 -7.57 -7.32
C LEU A 130 -10.92 -8.95 -6.70
N THR A 131 -11.89 -9.85 -6.91
CA THR A 131 -11.74 -11.26 -6.53
C THR A 131 -10.66 -11.96 -7.37
N ARG A 132 -10.15 -13.09 -6.87
CA ARG A 132 -9.19 -13.92 -7.63
C ARG A 132 -9.75 -14.37 -8.98
N VAL A 133 -11.07 -14.56 -9.07
CA VAL A 133 -11.75 -14.94 -10.32
C VAL A 133 -11.79 -13.74 -11.26
N ASP A 134 -12.16 -12.56 -10.75
CA ASP A 134 -12.18 -11.33 -11.56
C ASP A 134 -10.79 -10.94 -12.08
N LYS A 135 -9.74 -11.16 -11.27
CA LYS A 135 -8.35 -10.93 -11.69
C LYS A 135 -7.88 -11.85 -12.82
N ARG A 136 -8.61 -12.91 -13.18
CA ARG A 136 -8.30 -13.75 -14.33
C ARG A 136 -8.90 -13.23 -15.63
N ASP A 137 -9.83 -12.28 -15.54
CA ASP A 137 -10.42 -11.62 -16.70
C ASP A 137 -9.56 -10.42 -17.09
N PRO A 138 -8.81 -10.48 -18.21
CA PRO A 138 -7.94 -9.38 -18.63
C PRO A 138 -8.72 -8.09 -18.90
N TYR A 139 -10.00 -8.17 -19.31
CA TYR A 139 -10.84 -7.00 -19.54
C TYR A 139 -11.24 -6.28 -18.25
N LYS A 140 -11.18 -6.97 -17.10
CA LYS A 140 -11.38 -6.33 -15.78
C LYS A 140 -10.11 -5.69 -15.24
N LEU A 141 -8.95 -6.07 -15.77
CA LEU A 141 -7.65 -5.55 -15.33
C LEU A 141 -7.20 -4.31 -16.11
N PHE A 142 -7.59 -4.19 -17.37
CA PHE A 142 -7.06 -3.16 -18.26
C PHE A 142 -8.11 -2.11 -18.63
N HIS A 143 -7.99 -0.93 -18.00
CA HIS A 143 -8.82 0.24 -18.24
C HIS A 143 -7.94 1.43 -18.61
N LYS A 144 -7.54 1.51 -19.89
CA LYS A 144 -6.70 2.61 -20.37
C LYS A 144 -7.48 3.92 -20.37
N VAL A 145 -6.97 4.91 -19.65
CA VAL A 145 -7.51 6.26 -19.58
C VAL A 145 -6.41 7.29 -19.84
N ASP A 146 -6.79 8.48 -20.26
CA ASP A 146 -5.89 9.63 -20.28
C ASP A 146 -5.77 10.25 -18.87
N LEU A 147 -4.92 11.27 -18.73
CA LEU A 147 -4.70 11.94 -17.44
C LEU A 147 -5.99 12.56 -16.87
N LYS A 148 -6.89 13.04 -17.74
CA LYS A 148 -8.19 13.58 -17.30
C LYS A 148 -9.07 12.47 -16.73
N GLY A 149 -9.12 11.31 -17.39
CA GLY A 149 -9.85 10.13 -16.93
C GLY A 149 -9.29 9.58 -15.63
N LEU A 150 -7.96 9.57 -15.46
CA LEU A 150 -7.33 9.16 -14.20
C LEU A 150 -7.79 10.03 -13.02
N ARG A 151 -7.76 11.37 -13.20
CA ARG A 151 -8.25 12.32 -12.20
C ARG A 151 -9.74 12.11 -11.87
N ALA A 152 -10.55 11.75 -12.86
CA ALA A 152 -11.97 11.48 -12.66
C ALA A 152 -12.25 10.18 -11.89
N THR A 153 -11.36 9.18 -11.96
CA THR A 153 -11.52 7.89 -11.26
C THR A 153 -11.35 8.04 -9.74
N ALA A 154 -10.46 8.94 -9.29
CA ALA A 154 -10.23 9.22 -7.88
C ALA A 154 -10.00 10.74 -7.67
N PRO A 155 -11.08 11.55 -7.68
CA PRO A 155 -10.97 13.02 -7.66
C PRO A 155 -10.45 13.58 -6.33
N GLU A 156 -10.58 12.81 -5.26
CA GLU A 156 -10.07 13.16 -3.92
C GLU A 156 -8.55 12.95 -3.79
N PHE A 157 -7.92 12.26 -4.74
CA PHE A 157 -6.49 12.02 -4.75
C PHE A 157 -5.80 13.00 -5.70
N ASP A 158 -4.86 13.79 -5.18
CA ASP A 158 -4.09 14.75 -5.97
C ASP A 158 -3.06 14.04 -6.86
N TRP A 159 -3.55 13.54 -8.01
CA TRP A 159 -2.73 12.90 -9.03
C TRP A 159 -1.65 13.83 -9.59
N ASP A 160 -1.89 15.14 -9.63
CA ASP A 160 -0.93 16.09 -10.22
C ASP A 160 0.31 16.23 -9.33
N SER A 161 0.12 16.37 -8.02
CA SER A 161 1.22 16.32 -7.06
C SER A 161 1.95 14.97 -7.08
N TYR A 162 1.19 13.87 -7.13
CA TYR A 162 1.75 12.52 -7.13
C TYR A 162 2.63 12.27 -8.37
N LEU A 163 2.12 12.54 -9.57
CA LEU A 163 2.81 12.30 -10.84
C LEU A 163 4.06 13.17 -10.98
N LYS A 164 3.96 14.45 -10.58
CA LYS A 164 5.11 15.36 -10.60
C LYS A 164 6.28 14.83 -9.76
N ILE A 165 6.00 14.26 -8.58
CA ILE A 165 7.04 13.66 -7.72
C ILE A 165 7.55 12.36 -8.34
N ALA A 166 6.65 11.54 -8.91
CA ALA A 166 7.00 10.32 -9.63
C ALA A 166 7.81 10.56 -10.93
N GLY A 167 7.96 11.80 -11.36
CA GLY A 167 8.73 12.20 -12.55
C GLY A 167 7.94 12.16 -13.85
N LEU A 168 6.60 12.25 -13.79
CA LEU A 168 5.67 12.22 -14.91
C LEU A 168 4.91 13.55 -15.08
#